data_AF-A0A2V1GX94-F1
#
_entry.id   AF-A0A2V1GX94-F1
#
_cell.length_a   1.000
_cell.length_b   1.000
_cell.length_c   1.000
_cell.angle_alpha   90.00
_cell.angle_beta   90.00
_cell.angle_gamma   90.00
#
_symmetry.space_group_name_H-M   'P 1'
#
loop_
_entity.id
_entity.type
_entity.pdbx_description
1 polymer ?
#
loop_
_entity_poly.entity_id
_entity_poly.type
_entity_poly.pdbx_seq_one_letter_code
_entity_poly.pdbx_strand_id
1 'polypeptide(L)'
;MASIAGHFLFWRKKYNRLAMNLSTSLLEIRLGQNQKLFEIDSLTAIDKQTVSQVEVHALGLVGDQQAESFHGGTERALLQFDCDHYAILKQQFPESETYFKNGGFGENLVAQGFNEHNICIGDQISIGSVILEVSQPRQPCFKLNYRFKQQSLSQFSQDNSITGWFYRVIKPGVISTDDSLELIARPLPQWTIAQVQYYLYHDLKNQTAMQQLLELPQLAKETKSVFEKRMQRQQVENWQERLVG
;
A
#
# COMPACT_ATOMS: atom_id res chain seq x y z
N MET A 1 8.57 -11.27 28.73
CA MET A 1 8.98 -10.42 27.59
C MET A 1 9.63 -11.30 26.53
N ALA A 2 8.83 -11.90 25.66
CA ALA A 2 9.33 -12.72 24.55
C ALA A 2 9.66 -11.77 23.38
N SER A 3 10.88 -11.84 22.86
CA SER A 3 11.34 -10.90 21.84
C SER A 3 10.69 -11.17 20.48
N ILE A 4 10.25 -10.09 19.84
CA ILE A 4 9.63 -10.03 18.50
C ILE A 4 10.52 -10.68 17.42
N ALA A 5 11.83 -10.80 17.68
CA ALA A 5 12.81 -11.41 16.77
C ALA A 5 12.62 -12.93 16.55
N GLY A 6 12.04 -13.65 17.51
CA GLY A 6 11.86 -15.10 17.41
C GLY A 6 10.75 -15.55 16.45
N HIS A 7 9.74 -14.70 16.22
CA HIS A 7 8.63 -15.01 15.32
C HIS A 7 9.00 -14.87 13.84
N PHE A 8 9.97 -14.01 13.48
CA PHE A 8 10.33 -13.76 12.08
C PHE A 8 11.07 -14.91 11.40
N LEU A 9 11.92 -15.67 12.13
CA LEU A 9 12.74 -16.72 11.53
C LEU A 9 11.97 -18.00 11.17
N PHE A 10 10.89 -18.31 11.91
CA PHE A 10 10.08 -19.50 11.67
C PHE A 10 9.27 -19.44 10.36
N TRP A 11 8.96 -18.23 9.88
CA TRP A 11 8.17 -18.02 8.67
C TRP A 11 8.97 -18.18 7.38
N ARG A 12 10.28 -17.95 7.39
CA ARG A 12 11.14 -17.88 6.20
C ARG A 12 11.23 -19.18 5.38
N LYS A 13 10.93 -20.35 5.96
CA LYS A 13 10.97 -21.65 5.26
C LYS A 13 9.61 -22.18 4.78
N LYS A 14 8.48 -21.61 5.19
CA LYS A 14 7.14 -22.13 4.85
C LYS A 14 6.55 -21.53 3.55
N TYR A 15 7.00 -20.35 3.13
CA TYR A 15 6.34 -19.57 2.06
C TYR A 15 6.94 -19.70 0.64
N ASN A 16 8.06 -20.41 0.45
CA ASN A 16 8.64 -20.60 -0.89
C ASN A 16 7.82 -21.51 -1.84
N ARG A 17 6.67 -22.04 -1.39
CA ARG A 17 5.74 -22.85 -2.19
C ARG A 17 4.26 -22.41 -2.09
N LEU A 18 3.97 -21.29 -1.42
CA LEU A 18 2.62 -20.73 -1.32
C LEU A 18 2.51 -19.52 -2.28
N ALA A 19 1.63 -19.43 -3.27
CA ALA A 19 0.95 -20.38 -4.13
C ALA A 19 0.58 -19.49 -5.34
N MET A 20 0.73 -19.94 -6.59
CA MET A 20 0.14 -19.21 -7.75
C MET A 20 -1.41 -19.24 -7.75
N ASN A 21 -2.03 -19.60 -6.62
CA ASN A 21 -3.47 -19.78 -6.43
C ASN A 21 -4.01 -18.77 -5.40
N LEU A 22 -3.41 -17.59 -5.31
CA LEU A 22 -3.94 -16.53 -4.47
C LEU A 22 -5.07 -15.83 -5.24
N SER A 23 -6.30 -16.01 -4.77
CA SER A 23 -7.47 -15.29 -5.29
C SER A 23 -8.39 -14.84 -4.17
N THR A 24 -9.15 -13.78 -4.42
CA THR A 24 -10.13 -13.24 -3.48
C THR A 24 -11.20 -12.43 -4.21
N SER A 25 -12.38 -12.28 -3.61
CA SER A 25 -13.45 -11.44 -4.17
C SER A 25 -13.15 -9.96 -3.93
N LEU A 26 -13.45 -9.12 -4.92
CA LEU A 26 -13.46 -7.67 -4.75
C LEU A 26 -14.71 -7.28 -3.94
N LEU A 27 -14.50 -6.71 -2.76
CA LEU A 27 -15.62 -6.32 -1.88
C LEU A 27 -16.15 -4.92 -2.21
N GLU A 28 -15.25 -3.97 -2.47
CA GLU A 28 -15.63 -2.60 -2.79
C GLU A 28 -14.65 -1.97 -3.79
N ILE A 29 -15.21 -1.16 -4.70
CA ILE A 29 -14.46 -0.21 -5.52
C ILE A 29 -14.78 1.18 -5.01
N ARG A 30 -13.76 2.01 -4.80
CA ARG A 30 -13.91 3.34 -4.23
C ARG A 30 -13.24 4.43 -5.07
N LEU A 31 -13.95 5.53 -5.29
CA LEU A 31 -13.51 6.73 -6.02
C LEU A 31 -13.61 7.97 -5.13
N GLY A 32 -12.59 8.83 -5.14
CA GLY A 32 -12.56 10.09 -4.42
C GLY A 32 -12.72 11.28 -5.34
N GLN A 33 -13.39 12.32 -4.84
CA GLN A 33 -13.35 13.66 -5.43
C GLN A 33 -12.50 14.56 -4.53
N ASN A 34 -11.82 15.55 -5.11
CA ASN A 34 -11.05 16.52 -4.32
C ASN A 34 -12.01 17.34 -3.45
N GLN A 35 -11.75 17.30 -2.16
CA GLN A 35 -12.42 18.12 -1.16
C GLN A 35 -11.39 18.68 -0.18
N LYS A 36 -11.75 19.77 0.52
CA LYS A 36 -10.90 20.29 1.60
C LYS A 36 -10.85 19.28 2.75
N LEU A 37 -9.65 19.01 3.25
CA LEU A 37 -9.45 18.10 4.38
C LEU A 37 -9.62 18.86 5.71
N PHE A 38 -10.80 18.76 6.33
CA PHE A 38 -11.06 19.33 7.67
C PHE A 38 -10.63 20.81 7.80
N GLU A 39 -9.92 21.15 8.89
CA GLU A 39 -9.47 22.50 9.26
C GLU A 39 -8.11 22.90 8.64
N ILE A 40 -7.50 22.03 7.81
CA ILE A 40 -6.25 22.34 7.12
C ILE A 40 -6.50 22.73 5.67
N ASP A 41 -5.80 23.75 5.16
CA ASP A 41 -5.95 24.24 3.78
C ASP A 41 -5.17 23.35 2.80
N SER A 42 -5.52 22.06 2.78
CA SER A 42 -4.95 21.03 1.90
C SER A 42 -6.09 20.26 1.23
N LEU A 43 -5.98 20.09 -0.10
CA LEU A 43 -6.93 19.29 -0.87
C LEU A 43 -6.62 17.79 -0.71
N THR A 44 -7.66 16.97 -0.68
CA THR A 44 -7.53 15.52 -0.67
C THR A 44 -8.72 14.84 -1.35
N ALA A 45 -8.49 13.63 -1.87
CA ALA A 45 -9.50 12.71 -2.35
C ALA A 45 -9.53 11.42 -1.51
N ILE A 46 -9.13 11.51 -0.24
CA ILE A 46 -9.05 10.35 0.67
C ILE A 46 -10.43 9.83 1.05
N ASP A 47 -11.47 10.65 0.97
CA ASP A 47 -12.84 10.26 1.32
C ASP A 47 -13.59 9.69 0.12
N LYS A 48 -13.24 8.45 -0.22
CA LYS A 48 -13.75 7.80 -1.43
C LYS A 48 -15.16 7.24 -1.20
N GLN A 49 -16.02 7.34 -2.21
CA GLN A 49 -17.37 6.75 -2.25
C GLN A 49 -17.37 5.44 -3.04
N THR A 50 -18.28 4.53 -2.71
CA THR A 50 -18.38 3.23 -3.37
C THR A 50 -19.04 3.33 -4.75
N VAL A 51 -18.56 2.51 -5.69
CA VAL A 51 -19.18 2.29 -7.00
C VAL A 51 -19.24 0.79 -7.30
N SER A 52 -20.22 0.36 -8.09
CA SER A 52 -20.38 -1.05 -8.44
C SER A 52 -19.50 -1.47 -9.62
N GLN A 53 -19.20 -0.55 -10.54
CA GLN A 53 -18.41 -0.81 -11.74
C GLN A 53 -17.71 0.48 -12.19
N VAL A 54 -16.49 0.37 -12.72
CA VAL A 54 -15.73 1.52 -13.20
C VAL A 54 -14.71 1.12 -14.28
N GLU A 55 -14.40 2.06 -15.16
CA GLU A 55 -13.31 1.95 -16.12
C GLU A 55 -11.96 2.29 -15.47
N VAL A 56 -10.89 1.61 -15.87
CA VAL A 56 -9.54 1.74 -15.33
C VAL A 56 -8.57 2.07 -16.46
N HIS A 57 -7.89 3.21 -16.35
CA HIS A 57 -6.88 3.70 -17.29
C HIS A 57 -5.49 3.66 -16.66
N ALA A 58 -4.46 4.01 -17.44
CA ALA A 58 -3.06 4.01 -16.97
C ALA A 58 -2.80 4.85 -15.70
N LEU A 59 -3.64 5.86 -15.42
CA LEU A 59 -3.51 6.75 -14.28
C LEU A 59 -4.41 6.38 -13.09
N GLY A 60 -5.30 5.40 -13.23
CA GLY A 60 -6.21 4.96 -12.18
C GLY A 60 -7.65 4.78 -12.66
N LEU A 61 -8.58 4.79 -11.70
CA LEU A 61 -10.00 4.65 -11.95
C LEU A 61 -10.58 5.93 -12.57
N VAL A 62 -11.40 5.79 -13.62
CA VAL A 62 -12.07 6.94 -14.24
C VAL A 62 -12.98 7.62 -13.21
N GLY A 63 -12.75 8.91 -13.00
CA GLY A 63 -13.47 9.72 -12.01
C GLY A 63 -12.82 9.77 -10.62
N ASP A 64 -11.78 8.99 -10.34
CA ASP A 64 -10.98 9.14 -9.12
C ASP A 64 -10.00 10.31 -9.27
N GLN A 65 -10.09 11.29 -8.38
CA GLN A 65 -9.20 12.45 -8.38
C GLN A 65 -8.00 12.20 -7.46
N GLN A 66 -6.87 12.81 -7.82
CA GLN A 66 -5.66 12.83 -7.00
C GLN A 66 -5.34 14.30 -6.72
N ALA A 67 -5.38 14.69 -5.45
CA ALA A 67 -5.29 16.09 -5.06
C ALA A 67 -3.92 16.74 -5.33
N GLU A 68 -2.85 15.93 -5.35
CA GLU A 68 -1.49 16.41 -5.60
C GLU A 68 -0.83 15.51 -6.65
N SER A 69 -0.06 16.12 -7.57
CA SER A 69 0.59 15.42 -8.68
C SER A 69 1.55 14.32 -8.23
N PHE A 70 2.09 14.45 -7.01
CA PHE A 70 2.96 13.47 -6.38
C PHE A 70 2.24 12.48 -5.46
N HIS A 71 0.91 12.44 -5.40
CA HIS A 71 0.15 11.36 -4.75
C HIS A 71 -0.34 10.29 -5.75
N GLY A 72 0.02 10.47 -7.02
CA GLY A 72 -0.54 9.76 -8.15
C GLY A 72 0.46 9.28 -9.18
N GLY A 73 -0.03 9.12 -10.41
CA GLY A 73 0.75 8.72 -11.57
C GLY A 73 0.69 7.22 -11.85
N THR A 74 1.31 6.81 -12.95
CA THR A 74 1.23 5.43 -13.47
C THR A 74 1.73 4.38 -12.49
N GLU A 75 2.65 4.75 -11.60
CA GLU A 75 3.21 3.88 -10.55
C GLU A 75 2.31 3.73 -9.32
N ARG A 76 1.27 4.57 -9.20
CA ARG A 76 0.35 4.63 -8.05
C ARG A 76 -1.09 4.81 -8.52
N ALA A 77 -1.43 4.09 -9.57
CA ALA A 77 -2.71 4.23 -10.24
C ALA A 77 -3.87 3.76 -9.35
N LEU A 78 -3.67 2.68 -8.59
CA LEU A 78 -4.66 2.17 -7.64
C LEU A 78 -3.98 1.82 -6.31
N LEU A 79 -4.65 2.15 -5.21
CA LEU A 79 -4.25 1.76 -3.86
C LEU A 79 -5.14 0.62 -3.37
N GLN A 80 -4.53 -0.41 -2.80
CA GLN A 80 -5.22 -1.43 -2.01
C GLN A 80 -4.72 -1.42 -0.58
N PHE A 81 -5.63 -1.69 0.35
CA PHE A 81 -5.36 -1.80 1.77
C PHE A 81 -6.05 -3.07 2.29
N ASP A 82 -5.36 -3.83 3.13
CA ASP A 82 -5.97 -5.00 3.78
C ASP A 82 -7.04 -4.53 4.77
N CYS A 83 -8.30 -4.88 4.51
CA CYS A 83 -9.41 -4.46 5.35
C CYS A 83 -9.38 -5.10 6.75
N ASP A 84 -8.66 -6.20 6.93
CA ASP A 84 -8.54 -6.86 8.24
C ASP A 84 -7.75 -5.98 9.24
N HIS A 85 -6.89 -5.09 8.74
CA HIS A 85 -6.18 -4.10 9.55
C HIS A 85 -7.11 -3.15 10.30
N TYR A 86 -8.32 -2.89 9.80
CA TYR A 86 -9.26 -2.02 10.52
C TYR A 86 -9.63 -2.59 11.89
N ALA A 87 -9.69 -3.91 12.06
CA ALA A 87 -9.94 -4.51 13.37
C ALA A 87 -8.78 -4.25 14.35
N ILE A 88 -7.53 -4.35 13.87
CA ILE A 88 -6.32 -4.06 14.67
C ILE A 88 -6.31 -2.59 15.08
N LEU A 89 -6.62 -1.68 14.14
CA LEU A 89 -6.62 -0.24 14.40
C LEU A 89 -7.70 0.17 15.40
N LYS A 90 -8.89 -0.43 15.35
CA LYS A 90 -9.95 -0.20 16.35
C LYS A 90 -9.52 -0.63 17.75
N GLN A 91 -8.83 -1.76 17.87
CA GLN A 91 -8.31 -2.23 19.16
C GLN A 91 -7.20 -1.31 19.67
N GLN A 92 -6.33 -0.82 18.79
CA GLN A 92 -5.22 0.05 19.15
C GLN A 92 -5.65 1.48 19.51
N PHE A 93 -6.67 2.01 18.82
CA PHE A 93 -7.14 3.39 18.94
C PHE A 93 -8.66 3.44 19.12
N PRO A 94 -9.19 2.98 20.27
CA PRO A 94 -10.63 2.86 20.49
C PRO A 94 -11.37 4.21 20.41
N GLU A 95 -10.73 5.32 20.79
CA GLU A 95 -11.31 6.67 20.68
C GLU A 95 -11.58 7.10 19.23
N SER A 96 -10.90 6.47 18.27
CA SER A 96 -11.03 6.73 16.83
C SER A 96 -11.79 5.61 16.10
N GLU A 97 -12.41 4.67 16.82
CA GLU A 97 -13.06 3.48 16.26
C GLU A 97 -13.99 3.81 15.08
N THR A 98 -14.79 4.86 15.20
CA THR A 98 -15.79 5.26 14.19
C THR A 98 -15.19 5.66 12.85
N TYR A 99 -13.89 6.00 12.80
CA TYR A 99 -13.18 6.37 11.58
C TYR A 99 -12.58 5.15 10.86
N PHE A 100 -12.35 4.03 11.55
CA PHE A 100 -11.76 2.81 10.99
C PHE A 100 -12.80 1.96 10.26
N LYS A 101 -13.00 2.28 8.98
CA LYS A 101 -13.88 1.55 8.06
C LYS A 101 -13.27 1.56 6.66
N ASN A 102 -13.71 0.67 5.79
CA ASN A 102 -13.31 0.63 4.38
C ASN A 102 -13.37 2.03 3.73
N GLY A 103 -12.32 2.38 2.98
CA GLY A 103 -12.04 3.71 2.46
C GLY A 103 -11.41 4.67 3.46
N GLY A 104 -11.18 4.26 4.71
CA GLY A 104 -10.56 5.06 5.75
C GLY A 104 -9.13 5.46 5.38
N PHE A 105 -8.35 4.52 4.84
CA PHE A 105 -6.99 4.79 4.37
C PHE A 105 -6.99 5.44 2.98
N GLY A 106 -8.13 5.50 2.29
CA GLY A 106 -8.27 6.07 0.95
C GLY A 106 -7.93 5.09 -0.16
N GLU A 107 -7.97 3.80 0.13
CA GLU A 107 -7.87 2.69 -0.80
C GLU A 107 -8.97 2.71 -1.86
N ASN A 108 -8.60 2.35 -3.09
CA ASN A 108 -9.52 2.18 -4.21
C ASN A 108 -10.13 0.78 -4.22
N LEU A 109 -9.33 -0.24 -3.89
CA LEU A 109 -9.73 -1.63 -3.91
C LEU A 109 -9.77 -2.16 -2.48
N VAL A 110 -10.90 -2.76 -2.13
CA VAL A 110 -11.09 -3.46 -0.85
C VAL A 110 -11.30 -4.93 -1.16
N ALA A 111 -10.44 -5.78 -0.62
CA ALA A 111 -10.53 -7.22 -0.76
C ALA A 111 -9.90 -7.90 0.46
N GLN A 112 -10.40 -9.08 0.81
CA GLN A 112 -9.91 -9.85 1.96
C GLN A 112 -8.78 -10.81 1.58
N GLY A 113 -7.94 -11.18 2.55
CA GLY A 113 -6.92 -12.23 2.38
C GLY A 113 -5.67 -11.82 1.60
N PHE A 114 -5.61 -10.60 1.06
CA PHE A 114 -4.39 -10.00 0.50
C PHE A 114 -3.82 -9.06 1.55
N ASN A 115 -2.52 -9.17 1.84
CA ASN A 115 -1.84 -8.33 2.82
C ASN A 115 -0.36 -8.14 2.49
N GLU A 116 0.32 -7.29 3.25
CA GLU A 116 1.70 -6.90 3.02
C GLU A 116 2.69 -8.09 3.09
N HIS A 117 2.30 -9.18 3.75
CA HIS A 117 3.14 -10.37 3.91
C HIS A 117 2.96 -11.41 2.80
N ASN A 118 1.87 -11.36 2.03
CA ASN A 118 1.60 -12.35 0.98
C ASN A 118 1.56 -11.75 -0.44
N ILE A 119 1.58 -10.43 -0.58
CA ILE A 119 1.72 -9.70 -1.84
C ILE A 119 3.18 -9.28 -2.05
N CYS A 120 3.69 -9.50 -3.27
CA CYS A 120 5.05 -9.19 -3.67
C CYS A 120 5.12 -8.07 -4.71
N ILE A 121 6.24 -7.34 -4.72
CA ILE A 121 6.56 -6.41 -5.81
C ILE A 121 6.54 -7.16 -7.14
N GLY A 122 5.89 -6.58 -8.15
CA GLY A 122 5.75 -7.19 -9.47
C GLY A 122 4.72 -8.31 -9.56
N ASP A 123 4.01 -8.66 -8.48
CA ASP A 123 2.84 -9.54 -8.60
C ASP A 123 1.86 -8.92 -9.60
N GLN A 124 1.44 -9.72 -10.59
CA GLN A 124 0.42 -9.32 -11.55
C GLN A 124 -0.92 -9.90 -11.13
N ILE A 125 -1.91 -9.04 -10.98
CA ILE A 125 -3.25 -9.37 -10.52
C ILE A 125 -4.24 -9.08 -11.65
N SER A 126 -5.00 -10.09 -12.08
CA SER A 126 -6.15 -9.87 -12.96
C SER A 126 -7.40 -9.56 -12.13
N ILE A 127 -8.21 -8.64 -12.63
CA ILE A 127 -9.50 -8.27 -12.07
C ILE A 127 -10.40 -7.79 -13.21
N GLY A 128 -11.53 -8.46 -13.44
CA GLY A 128 -12.37 -8.22 -14.61
C GLY A 128 -11.57 -8.32 -15.92
N SER A 129 -11.52 -7.22 -16.69
CA SER A 129 -10.72 -7.13 -17.92
C SER A 129 -9.34 -6.47 -17.76
N VAL A 130 -9.01 -6.05 -16.53
CA VAL A 130 -7.81 -5.30 -16.16
C VAL A 130 -6.70 -6.23 -15.68
N ILE A 131 -5.45 -5.86 -15.97
CA ILE A 131 -4.26 -6.44 -15.33
C ILE A 131 -3.52 -5.33 -14.60
N LEU A 132 -3.29 -5.54 -13.31
CA LEU A 132 -2.55 -4.68 -12.41
C LEU A 132 -1.20 -5.31 -12.08
N GLU A 133 -0.19 -4.50 -11.78
CA GLU A 133 1.10 -4.97 -11.25
C GLU A 133 1.48 -4.19 -10.00
N VAL A 134 1.86 -4.89 -8.94
CA VAL A 134 2.26 -4.29 -7.65
C VAL A 134 3.56 -3.51 -7.83
N SER A 135 3.54 -2.22 -7.49
CA SER A 135 4.62 -1.30 -7.82
C SER A 135 5.48 -0.90 -6.62
N GLN A 136 4.85 -0.64 -5.47
CA GLN A 136 5.52 -0.20 -4.23
C GLN A 136 4.62 -0.29 -3.00
N PRO A 137 5.19 -0.36 -1.78
CA PRO A 137 4.45 -0.08 -0.55
C PRO A 137 3.87 1.34 -0.57
N ARG A 138 2.72 1.54 0.09
CA ARG A 138 2.26 2.88 0.41
C ARG A 138 3.09 3.44 1.57
N GLN A 139 3.48 4.71 1.50
CA GLN A 139 4.08 5.41 2.63
C GLN A 139 2.99 6.15 3.41
N PRO A 140 2.80 5.87 4.71
CA PRO A 140 1.91 6.65 5.57
C PRO A 140 2.35 8.11 5.65
N CYS A 141 1.40 9.04 5.77
CA CYS A 141 1.66 10.46 5.93
C CYS A 141 0.74 11.11 6.97
N PHE A 142 1.10 12.32 7.39
CA PHE A 142 0.41 13.07 8.45
C PHE A 142 -1.09 13.29 8.17
N LYS A 143 -1.53 13.29 6.91
CA LYS A 143 -2.96 13.41 6.55
C LYS A 143 -3.81 12.30 7.18
N LEU A 144 -3.24 11.11 7.43
CA LEU A 144 -3.90 10.06 8.20
C LEU A 144 -4.15 10.49 9.65
N ASN A 145 -3.19 11.13 10.29
CA ASN A 145 -3.33 11.57 11.69
C ASN A 145 -4.52 12.52 11.85
N TYR A 146 -4.66 13.48 10.93
CA TYR A 146 -5.79 14.40 10.91
C TYR A 146 -7.11 13.67 10.63
N ARG A 147 -7.15 12.77 9.63
CA ARG A 147 -8.38 12.04 9.26
C ARG A 147 -8.95 11.19 10.38
N PHE A 148 -8.08 10.50 11.10
CA PHE A 148 -8.48 9.59 12.17
C PHE A 148 -8.43 10.25 13.55
N LYS A 149 -8.10 11.55 13.62
CA LYS A 149 -7.92 12.31 14.86
C LYS A 149 -6.95 11.64 15.84
N GLN A 150 -5.90 11.02 15.30
CA GLN A 150 -4.92 10.26 16.07
C GLN A 150 -3.50 10.64 15.64
N GLN A 151 -2.79 11.41 16.47
CA GLN A 151 -1.48 11.98 16.12
C GLN A 151 -0.39 10.92 15.82
N SER A 152 -0.48 9.74 16.43
CA SER A 152 0.52 8.68 16.27
C SER A 152 0.19 7.67 15.17
N LEU A 153 -0.91 7.85 14.42
CA LEU A 153 -1.42 6.82 13.52
C LEU A 153 -0.47 6.53 12.36
N SER A 154 0.08 7.55 11.71
CA SER A 154 0.99 7.41 10.58
C SER A 154 2.26 6.64 10.96
N GLN A 155 2.82 6.94 12.13
CA GLN A 155 3.99 6.25 12.68
C GLN A 155 3.64 4.80 13.03
N PHE A 156 2.52 4.56 13.74
CA PHE A 156 2.06 3.21 14.06
C PHE A 156 1.84 2.36 12.80
N SER A 157 1.19 2.94 11.79
CA SER A 157 0.96 2.32 10.48
C SER A 157 2.27 1.91 9.79
N GLN A 158 3.28 2.79 9.83
CA GLN A 158 4.60 2.51 9.26
C GLN A 158 5.34 1.39 10.00
N ASP A 159 5.36 1.46 11.33
CA ASP A 159 6.17 0.55 12.16
C ASP A 159 5.61 -0.88 12.19
N ASN A 160 4.32 -1.05 11.86
CA ASN A 160 3.63 -2.34 11.89
C ASN A 160 3.27 -2.87 10.50
N SER A 161 3.75 -2.24 9.42
CA SER A 161 3.41 -2.62 8.04
C SER A 161 1.90 -2.66 7.76
N ILE A 162 1.15 -1.72 8.35
CA ILE A 162 -0.30 -1.54 8.16
C ILE A 162 -0.49 -0.36 7.21
N THR A 163 -0.19 -0.53 5.94
CA THR A 163 -0.05 0.62 5.02
C THR A 163 -0.84 0.45 3.73
N GLY A 164 -1.03 -0.78 3.26
CA GLY A 164 -1.42 -1.06 1.89
C GLY A 164 -0.26 -0.87 0.90
N TRP A 165 -0.58 -1.03 -0.38
CA TRP A 165 0.36 -0.97 -1.49
C TRP A 165 -0.30 -0.42 -2.74
N PHE A 166 0.54 0.01 -3.67
CA PHE A 166 0.10 0.56 -4.94
C PHE A 166 0.23 -0.44 -6.08
N TYR A 167 -0.64 -0.26 -7.07
CA TYR A 167 -0.57 -0.90 -8.37
C TYR A 167 -0.28 0.12 -9.47
N ARG A 168 0.45 -0.33 -10.48
CA ARG A 168 0.42 0.23 -11.85
C ARG A 168 -0.53 -0.58 -12.71
N VAL A 169 -1.10 0.05 -13.75
CA VAL A 169 -2.00 -0.61 -14.69
C VAL A 169 -1.20 -1.13 -15.88
N ILE A 170 -1.20 -2.44 -16.09
CA ILE A 170 -0.54 -3.11 -17.23
C ILE A 170 -1.50 -3.19 -18.41
N LYS A 171 -2.76 -3.54 -18.15
CA LYS A 171 -3.82 -3.59 -19.16
C LYS A 171 -5.04 -2.81 -18.67
N PRO A 172 -5.38 -1.68 -19.30
CA PRO A 172 -6.62 -0.94 -19.05
C PRO A 172 -7.86 -1.79 -19.36
N GLY A 173 -9.01 -1.40 -18.79
CA GLY A 173 -10.25 -2.13 -18.95
C GLY A 173 -11.32 -1.68 -17.96
N VAL A 174 -12.20 -2.59 -17.60
CA VAL A 174 -13.33 -2.38 -16.70
C VAL A 174 -13.30 -3.42 -15.60
N ILE A 175 -13.64 -2.97 -14.38
CA ILE A 175 -13.81 -3.80 -13.18
C ILE A 175 -15.20 -3.58 -12.57
N SER A 176 -15.73 -4.61 -11.93
CA SER A 176 -16.99 -4.64 -11.19
C SER A 176 -16.77 -5.26 -9.80
N THR A 177 -17.63 -4.95 -8.83
CA THR A 177 -17.67 -5.63 -7.53
C THR A 177 -18.02 -7.12 -7.62
N ASP A 178 -18.49 -7.59 -8.78
CA ASP A 178 -18.70 -9.03 -9.04
C ASP A 178 -17.40 -9.76 -9.44
N ASP A 179 -16.31 -9.03 -9.69
CA ASP A 179 -15.03 -9.60 -10.10
C ASP A 179 -14.24 -10.14 -8.90
N SER A 180 -13.29 -11.03 -9.21
CA SER A 180 -12.26 -11.49 -8.27
C SER A 180 -10.89 -10.95 -8.64
N LEU A 181 -10.04 -10.74 -7.64
CA LEU A 181 -8.62 -10.49 -7.80
C LEU A 181 -7.90 -11.84 -7.86
N GLU A 182 -7.15 -12.08 -8.92
CA GLU A 182 -6.41 -13.34 -9.11
C GLU A 182 -4.94 -13.07 -9.41
N LEU A 183 -4.05 -13.71 -8.65
CA LEU A 183 -2.62 -13.66 -8.93
C LEU A 183 -2.27 -14.49 -10.16
N ILE A 184 -1.86 -13.82 -11.24
CA ILE A 184 -1.54 -14.47 -12.52
C ILE A 184 -0.03 -14.57 -12.79
N ALA A 185 0.80 -13.75 -12.13
CA ALA A 185 2.26 -13.86 -12.21
C ALA A 185 2.93 -13.35 -10.93
N ARG A 186 4.06 -13.98 -10.54
CA ARG A 186 4.88 -13.62 -9.38
C ARG A 186 6.38 -13.68 -9.73
N PRO A 187 6.93 -12.62 -10.34
CA PRO A 187 8.33 -12.62 -10.76
C PRO A 187 9.31 -12.52 -9.59
N LEU A 188 8.91 -11.94 -8.45
CA LEU A 188 9.79 -11.60 -7.32
C LEU A 188 9.26 -12.13 -5.97
N PRO A 189 9.10 -13.46 -5.80
CA PRO A 189 8.48 -14.06 -4.61
C PRO A 189 9.18 -13.76 -3.27
N GLN A 190 10.43 -13.31 -3.30
CA GLN A 190 11.22 -12.95 -2.12
C GLN A 190 10.98 -11.52 -1.63
N TRP A 191 10.30 -10.69 -2.43
CA TRP A 191 10.12 -9.25 -2.17
C TRP A 191 8.66 -8.94 -1.87
N THR A 192 8.17 -9.43 -0.72
CA THR A 192 6.87 -9.03 -0.19
C THR A 192 6.85 -7.53 0.13
N ILE A 193 5.67 -6.92 0.17
CA ILE A 193 5.52 -5.52 0.59
C ILE A 193 6.15 -5.30 1.96
N ALA A 194 5.87 -6.18 2.92
CA ALA A 194 6.46 -6.15 4.26
C ALA A 194 7.99 -6.30 4.23
N GLN A 195 8.55 -7.11 3.32
CA GLN A 195 10.00 -7.25 3.18
C GLN A 195 10.66 -5.97 2.66
N VAL A 196 10.03 -5.28 1.70
CA VAL A 196 10.52 -3.97 1.23
C VAL A 196 10.43 -2.94 2.35
N GLN A 197 9.31 -2.91 3.08
CA GLN A 197 9.11 -2.02 4.22
C GLN A 197 10.10 -2.26 5.36
N TYR A 198 10.47 -3.51 5.61
CA TYR A 198 11.50 -3.83 6.59
C TYR A 198 12.81 -3.11 6.30
N TYR A 199 13.25 -3.05 5.04
CA TYR A 199 14.45 -2.29 4.65
C TYR A 199 14.21 -0.78 4.53
N LEU A 200 12.95 -0.34 4.34
CA LEU A 200 12.60 1.07 4.41
C LEU A 200 12.62 1.60 5.84
N TYR A 201 12.19 0.83 6.84
CA TYR A 201 11.83 1.36 8.17
C TYR A 201 12.55 0.71 9.36
N HIS A 202 13.19 -0.45 9.18
CA HIS A 202 13.86 -1.16 10.28
C HIS A 202 15.35 -1.41 10.02
N ASP A 203 15.70 -2.11 8.94
CA ASP A 203 17.10 -2.42 8.61
C ASP A 203 17.67 -1.41 7.59
N LEU A 204 17.81 -0.19 8.06
CA LEU A 204 18.03 1.01 7.23
C LEU A 204 19.41 1.10 6.57
N LYS A 205 20.37 0.31 7.05
CA LYS A 205 21.78 0.36 6.65
C LYS A 205 22.22 -0.86 5.84
N ASN A 206 21.30 -1.76 5.51
CA ASN A 206 21.60 -2.99 4.79
C ASN A 206 21.92 -2.73 3.31
N GLN A 207 23.20 -2.50 3.01
CA GLN A 207 23.65 -2.17 1.65
C GLN A 207 23.36 -3.29 0.65
N THR A 208 23.51 -4.56 1.04
CA THR A 208 23.23 -5.70 0.18
C THR A 208 21.76 -5.74 -0.24
N ALA A 209 20.83 -5.57 0.71
CA ALA A 209 19.41 -5.52 0.40
C ALA A 209 19.06 -4.30 -0.46
N MET A 210 19.63 -3.12 -0.15
CA MET A 210 19.42 -1.91 -0.95
C MET A 210 19.88 -2.10 -2.40
N GLN A 211 21.07 -2.69 -2.63
CA GLN A 211 21.55 -3.01 -3.97
C GLN A 211 20.59 -3.94 -4.72
N GLN A 212 20.12 -5.01 -4.07
CA GLN A 212 19.15 -5.92 -4.68
C GLN A 212 17.83 -5.24 -5.05
N LEU A 213 17.31 -4.37 -4.17
CA LEU A 213 16.07 -3.62 -4.39
C LEU A 213 16.19 -2.62 -5.56
N LEU A 214 17.35 -1.99 -5.72
CA LEU A 214 17.61 -1.05 -6.81
C LEU A 214 17.62 -1.73 -8.18
N GLU A 215 18.02 -2.99 -8.25
CA GLU A 215 18.02 -3.77 -9.49
C GLU A 215 16.64 -4.29 -9.90
N LEU A 216 15.61 -4.21 -9.05
CA LEU A 216 14.27 -4.74 -9.36
C LEU A 216 13.55 -3.85 -10.39
N PRO A 217 13.33 -4.25 -11.65
CA PRO A 217 12.69 -3.37 -12.63
C PRO A 217 11.23 -3.04 -12.26
N GLN A 218 10.55 -3.93 -11.53
CA GLN A 218 9.17 -3.74 -11.09
C GLN A 218 9.04 -2.84 -9.86
N LEU A 219 10.12 -2.49 -9.14
CA LEU A 219 10.01 -1.57 -8.01
C LEU A 219 9.93 -0.13 -8.52
N ALA A 220 8.89 0.60 -8.11
CA ALA A 220 8.67 1.96 -8.55
C ALA A 220 9.82 2.92 -8.15
N LYS A 221 10.05 3.91 -9.02
CA LYS A 221 11.16 4.88 -8.92
C LYS A 221 11.17 5.66 -7.61
N GLU A 222 10.00 5.99 -7.06
CA GLU A 222 9.90 6.72 -5.79
C GLU A 222 10.56 5.95 -4.66
N THR A 223 10.20 4.66 -4.51
CA THR A 223 10.81 3.79 -3.49
C THR A 223 12.30 3.57 -3.76
N LYS A 224 12.69 3.35 -5.03
CA LYS A 224 14.12 3.25 -5.40
C LYS A 224 14.91 4.49 -4.99
N SER A 225 14.36 5.68 -5.22
CA SER A 225 15.04 6.95 -4.91
C SER A 225 15.40 7.10 -3.43
N VAL A 226 14.65 6.46 -2.52
CA VAL A 226 14.97 6.41 -1.09
C VAL A 226 16.26 5.61 -0.88
N PHE A 227 16.33 4.41 -1.45
CA PHE A 227 17.52 3.55 -1.35
C PHE A 227 18.74 4.14 -2.07
N GLU A 228 18.56 4.78 -3.23
CA GLU A 228 19.63 5.48 -3.95
C GLU A 228 20.24 6.58 -3.08
N LYS A 229 19.40 7.44 -2.48
CA LYS A 229 19.87 8.52 -1.59
C LYS A 229 20.60 7.98 -0.37
N ARG A 230 20.11 6.88 0.23
CA ARG A 230 20.78 6.22 1.36
C ARG A 230 22.15 5.67 0.97
N MET A 231 22.25 5.02 -0.19
CA MET A 231 23.51 4.49 -0.72
C MET A 231 24.51 5.60 -1.06
N GLN A 232 24.04 6.71 -1.63
CA GLN A 232 24.90 7.86 -1.99
C GLN A 232 25.37 8.66 -0.78
N ARG A 233 24.47 8.94 0.18
CA ARG A 233 24.74 9.85 1.31
C ARG A 233 25.20 9.12 2.57
N GLN A 234 25.03 7.80 2.64
CA GLN A 234 25.22 6.99 3.85
C GLN A 234 24.40 7.50 5.05
N GLN A 235 23.25 8.11 4.77
CA GLN A 235 22.35 8.70 5.75
C GLN A 235 20.90 8.30 5.46
N VAL A 236 20.12 8.13 6.52
CA VAL A 236 18.68 7.92 6.45
C VAL A 236 17.99 9.27 6.40
N GLU A 237 17.02 9.42 5.52
CA GLU A 237 16.16 10.60 5.44
C GLU A 237 15.32 10.78 6.71
N ASN A 238 15.01 12.04 7.04
CA ASN A 238 14.11 12.35 8.15
C ASN A 238 12.66 12.10 7.72
N TRP A 239 11.90 11.36 8.53
CA TRP A 239 10.48 11.09 8.28
C TRP A 239 9.52 12.04 9.00
N GLN A 240 10.01 12.92 9.88
CA GLN A 240 9.19 13.76 10.76
C GLN A 240 8.16 14.59 9.97
N GLU A 241 8.60 15.29 8.93
CA GLU A 241 7.71 16.10 8.09
C GLU A 241 6.63 15.24 7.41
N ARG A 242 7.01 14.06 6.87
CA ARG A 242 6.05 13.14 6.24
C ARG A 242 5.05 12.59 7.25
N LEU A 243 5.51 12.16 8.43
CA LEU A 243 4.71 11.42 9.40
C LEU A 243 3.87 12.33 10.30
N VAL A 244 4.41 13.48 10.71
CA VAL A 244 3.79 14.35 11.71
C VAL A 244 3.25 15.65 11.12
N GLY A 245 3.82 16.10 10.00
CA GLY A 245 3.51 17.39 9.38
C GLY A 245 4.40 18.50 9.91
#